data_AF-A0A496ATD4-F1
#
_entry.id   AF-A0A496ATD4-F1
#
_cell.length_a   1.000
_cell.length_b   1.000
_cell.length_c   1.000
_cell.angle_alpha   90.00
_cell.angle_beta   90.00
_cell.angle_gamma   90.00
#
_symmetry.space_group_name_H-M   'P 1'
#
loop_
_entity.id
_entity.type
_entity.pdbx_description
1 polymer ?
#
loop_
_entity_poly.entity_id
_entity_poly.type
_entity_poly.pdbx_seq_one_letter_code
_entity_poly.pdbx_strand_id
1 'polypeptide(L)'
;MKKRMYWGIATLIILLIGVSAYLLSRDTDTNREPAEEIAPKPPPPGETFETGHWDGGKWHRTGPIDKKASQKGHSHDQGTMQTDRHNPFDTSTWIAPTMNIPKNVKDPAVAAAWKRLDDISKNRHKWGNFSPRALELMDELTPVPSIYDTAEHGDCGEGVIELLDELASFRDPRSAELLLNYQIDSGIWGRPIDEALAEMGPASIPALIAGLNPERAGEVMLHVPIDLLPQIVEAYRSELGGIVEHIIIPKLKVIAAPENPEDYALSNKLSANEALVRLQKPKGQ
;
A
#
# COMPACT_ATOMS: atom_id res chain seq x y z
N MET A 1 43.26 30.63 -25.19
CA MET A 1 42.05 30.78 -24.34
C MET A 1 40.74 30.45 -25.08
N LYS A 2 40.52 30.95 -26.31
CA LYS A 2 39.26 30.71 -27.07
C LYS A 2 38.86 29.23 -27.22
N LYS A 3 39.80 28.32 -27.53
CA LYS A 3 39.52 26.87 -27.69
C LYS A 3 39.02 26.16 -26.41
N ARG A 4 39.44 26.60 -25.22
CA ARG A 4 38.97 26.00 -23.94
C ARG A 4 37.57 26.47 -23.56
N MET A 5 37.18 27.66 -24.02
CA MET A 5 35.84 28.22 -23.81
C MET A 5 34.78 27.49 -24.66
N TYR A 6 35.11 27.11 -25.90
CA TYR A 6 34.19 26.34 -26.76
C TYR A 6 33.89 24.94 -26.20
N TRP A 7 34.88 24.29 -25.59
CA TRP A 7 34.67 23.00 -24.93
C TRP A 7 33.73 23.11 -23.73
N GLY A 8 33.88 24.14 -22.89
CA GLY A 8 32.98 24.35 -21.74
C GLY A 8 31.53 24.64 -22.15
N ILE A 9 31.33 25.39 -23.24
CA ILE A 9 29.98 25.67 -23.77
C ILE A 9 29.35 24.39 -24.35
N ALA A 10 30.13 23.57 -25.05
CA ALA A 10 29.63 22.31 -25.61
C ALA A 10 29.17 21.33 -24.52
N THR A 11 29.90 21.19 -23.41
CA THR A 11 29.49 20.34 -22.28
C THR A 11 28.21 20.85 -21.62
N LEU A 12 28.07 22.17 -21.47
CA LEU A 12 26.87 22.78 -20.88
C LEU A 12 25.62 22.48 -21.72
N ILE A 13 25.73 22.55 -23.05
CA ILE A 13 24.61 22.28 -23.96
C ILE A 13 24.18 20.80 -23.88
N ILE A 14 25.13 19.88 -23.81
CA ILE A 14 24.83 18.44 -23.67
C ILE A 14 24.13 18.16 -22.33
N LEU A 15 24.57 18.80 -21.24
CA LEU A 15 23.92 18.71 -19.94
C LEU A 15 22.48 19.25 -19.98
N LEU A 16 22.25 20.40 -20.61
CA LEU A 16 20.91 20.97 -20.73
C LEU A 16 19.96 20.09 -21.55
N ILE A 17 20.46 19.46 -22.63
CA ILE A 17 19.67 18.50 -23.43
C ILE A 17 19.35 17.25 -22.60
N GLY A 18 20.32 16.71 -21.86
CA GLY A 18 20.11 15.55 -20.99
C GLY A 18 19.09 15.80 -19.88
N VAL A 19 19.17 16.97 -19.23
CA VAL A 19 18.18 17.38 -18.21
C VAL A 19 16.79 17.58 -18.83
N SER A 20 16.71 18.19 -20.01
CA SER A 20 15.43 18.40 -20.70
C SER A 20 14.78 17.07 -21.12
N ALA A 21 15.58 16.13 -21.65
CA ALA A 21 15.11 14.80 -22.01
C ALA A 21 14.65 14.00 -20.79
N TYR A 22 15.38 14.09 -19.67
CA TYR A 22 15.00 13.46 -18.41
C TYR A 22 13.68 14.02 -17.84
N LEU A 23 13.49 15.34 -17.89
CA LEU A 23 12.23 15.97 -17.44
C LEU A 23 11.06 15.60 -18.36
N LEU A 24 11.25 15.58 -19.68
CA LEU A 24 10.22 15.17 -20.64
C LEU A 24 9.86 13.68 -20.52
N SER A 25 10.81 12.80 -20.17
CA SER A 25 10.52 11.39 -19.89
C SER A 25 9.79 11.19 -18.56
N ARG A 26 9.88 12.15 -17.63
CA ARG A 26 9.18 12.09 -16.34
C ARG A 26 7.76 12.63 -16.45
N ASP A 27 7.52 13.63 -17.31
CA ASP A 27 6.18 14.20 -17.52
C ASP A 27 5.26 13.30 -18.37
N THR A 28 5.78 12.32 -19.09
CA THR A 28 4.96 11.44 -19.93
C THR A 28 4.05 10.49 -19.14
N ASP A 29 4.27 10.33 -17.83
CA ASP A 29 3.40 9.56 -16.91
C ASP A 29 2.26 10.39 -16.29
N THR A 30 2.14 11.70 -16.60
CA THR A 30 1.17 12.59 -15.91
C THR A 30 -0.12 12.92 -16.67
N ASN A 31 -0.42 12.28 -17.79
CA ASN A 31 -1.75 12.36 -18.41
C ASN A 31 -2.75 11.40 -17.74
N ARG A 32 -2.89 11.48 -16.42
CA ARG A 32 -4.03 10.88 -15.72
C ARG A 32 -5.15 11.92 -15.76
N GLU A 33 -6.15 11.69 -16.59
CA GLU A 33 -7.36 12.51 -16.64
C GLU A 33 -7.92 12.70 -15.21
N PRO A 34 -8.44 13.88 -14.86
CA PRO A 34 -9.01 14.12 -13.54
C PRO A 34 -10.17 13.15 -13.31
N ALA A 35 -10.05 12.31 -12.28
CA ALA A 35 -11.09 11.37 -11.90
C ALA A 35 -12.37 12.13 -11.54
N GLU A 36 -13.40 11.99 -12.38
CA GLU A 36 -14.77 12.34 -12.00
C GLU A 36 -15.14 11.53 -10.74
N GLU A 37 -15.90 12.14 -9.85
CA GLU A 37 -16.44 11.52 -8.65
C GLU A 37 -17.51 10.50 -9.08
N ILE A 38 -17.08 9.28 -9.44
CA ILE A 38 -17.96 8.22 -9.93
C ILE A 38 -18.61 7.56 -8.72
N ALA A 39 -19.88 7.91 -8.47
CA ALA A 39 -20.76 7.06 -7.66
C ALA A 39 -20.65 5.61 -8.18
N PRO A 40 -20.51 4.59 -7.31
CA PRO A 40 -20.17 3.23 -7.72
C PRO A 40 -21.13 2.77 -8.82
N LYS A 41 -20.56 2.45 -9.98
CA LYS A 41 -21.33 2.04 -11.15
C LYS A 41 -22.10 0.76 -10.77
N PRO A 42 -23.43 0.70 -10.96
CA PRO A 42 -24.18 -0.49 -10.61
C PRO A 42 -23.71 -1.67 -11.48
N PRO A 43 -23.79 -2.91 -10.97
CA PRO A 43 -23.42 -4.10 -11.73
C PRO A 43 -24.30 -4.21 -13.00
N PRO A 44 -23.81 -4.85 -14.08
CA PRO A 44 -24.61 -5.11 -15.27
C PRO A 44 -25.91 -5.87 -14.94
N PRO A 45 -26.98 -5.73 -15.77
CA PRO A 45 -28.23 -6.46 -15.54
C PRO A 45 -28.00 -7.98 -15.47
N GLY A 46 -28.42 -8.60 -14.36
CA GLY A 46 -28.22 -10.03 -14.09
C GLY A 46 -26.96 -10.37 -13.29
N GLU A 47 -26.15 -9.37 -12.95
CA GLU A 47 -24.99 -9.48 -12.08
C GLU A 47 -25.24 -8.81 -10.73
N THR A 48 -24.50 -9.23 -9.72
CA THR A 48 -24.44 -8.56 -8.41
C THR A 48 -22.99 -8.23 -8.10
N PHE A 49 -22.74 -7.37 -7.11
CA PHE A 49 -21.38 -7.17 -6.59
C PHE A 49 -20.76 -8.45 -5.98
N GLU A 50 -21.56 -9.51 -5.78
CA GLU A 50 -21.08 -10.84 -5.37
C GLU A 50 -20.58 -11.68 -6.57
N THR A 51 -20.94 -11.32 -7.81
CA THR A 51 -20.59 -12.05 -9.04
C THR A 51 -19.54 -11.36 -9.91
N GLY A 52 -19.05 -10.20 -9.48
CA GLY A 52 -17.99 -9.47 -10.17
C GLY A 52 -17.65 -8.12 -9.56
N HIS A 53 -16.69 -7.43 -10.17
CA HIS A 53 -16.27 -6.08 -9.78
C HIS A 53 -15.99 -5.21 -11.03
N TRP A 54 -15.88 -3.90 -10.82
CA TRP A 54 -15.47 -2.95 -11.86
C TRP A 54 -13.97 -2.71 -11.79
N ASP A 55 -13.29 -2.80 -12.93
CA ASP A 55 -11.90 -2.37 -13.13
C ASP A 55 -11.85 -1.50 -14.40
N GLY A 56 -11.27 -0.30 -14.30
CA GLY A 56 -11.06 0.59 -15.45
C GLY A 56 -12.31 0.86 -16.32
N GLY A 57 -13.52 0.80 -15.74
CA GLY A 57 -14.79 0.98 -16.46
C GLY A 57 -15.34 -0.26 -17.17
N LYS A 58 -14.71 -1.43 -17.00
CA LYS A 58 -15.16 -2.76 -17.47
C LYS A 58 -15.63 -3.63 -16.30
N TRP A 59 -16.63 -4.46 -16.55
CA TRP A 59 -17.14 -5.42 -15.56
C TRP A 59 -16.41 -6.74 -15.67
N HIS A 60 -15.82 -7.21 -14.57
CA HIS A 60 -15.11 -8.47 -14.46
C HIS A 60 -15.95 -9.46 -13.65
N ARG A 61 -16.43 -10.52 -14.30
CA ARG A 61 -17.13 -11.62 -13.59
C ARG A 61 -16.13 -12.42 -12.78
N THR A 62 -16.39 -12.59 -11.49
CA THR A 62 -15.77 -13.64 -10.68
C THR A 62 -16.44 -14.97 -11.04
N GLY A 63 -15.92 -15.63 -12.08
CA GLY A 63 -16.24 -17.03 -12.36
C GLY A 63 -15.43 -17.96 -11.46
N PRO A 64 -15.87 -19.22 -11.24
CA PRO A 64 -14.98 -20.23 -10.72
C PRO A 64 -13.79 -20.34 -11.68
N ILE A 65 -12.58 -20.03 -11.20
CA ILE A 65 -11.36 -20.22 -11.97
C ILE A 65 -11.32 -21.68 -12.39
N ASP A 66 -11.48 -21.95 -13.69
CA ASP A 66 -11.26 -23.27 -14.25
C ASP A 66 -9.83 -23.67 -13.88
N LYS A 67 -9.71 -24.63 -12.94
CA LYS A 67 -8.48 -25.18 -12.36
C LYS A 67 -7.51 -25.83 -13.38
N LYS A 68 -7.65 -25.54 -14.68
CA LYS A 68 -6.92 -26.20 -15.77
C LYS A 68 -5.79 -25.38 -16.39
N ALA A 69 -5.63 -24.10 -16.04
CA ALA A 69 -4.52 -23.29 -16.57
C ALA A 69 -3.26 -23.28 -15.67
N SER A 70 -3.36 -23.67 -14.39
CA SER A 70 -2.22 -23.71 -13.45
C SER A 70 -1.51 -25.09 -13.39
N GLN A 71 -1.90 -26.07 -14.21
CA GLN A 71 -1.28 -27.41 -14.22
C GLN A 71 0.02 -27.54 -15.04
N LYS A 72 0.92 -26.55 -14.97
CA LYS A 72 2.32 -26.73 -15.39
C LYS A 72 3.26 -26.19 -14.32
N GLY A 73 3.34 -26.93 -13.21
CA GLY A 73 4.35 -26.73 -12.18
C GLY A 73 3.80 -27.11 -10.82
N HIS A 74 4.16 -28.30 -10.34
CA HIS A 74 3.93 -28.80 -8.98
C HIS A 74 2.48 -29.20 -8.64
N SER A 75 2.16 -30.45 -9.01
CA SER A 75 1.08 -31.21 -8.39
C SER A 75 1.41 -31.50 -6.92
N HIS A 76 0.64 -30.95 -5.98
CA HIS A 76 0.34 -31.66 -4.74
C HIS A 76 -0.93 -32.47 -4.96
N ASP A 77 -0.79 -33.76 -4.77
CA ASP A 77 -1.79 -34.78 -5.03
C ASP A 77 -2.97 -34.64 -4.06
N GLN A 78 -4.19 -34.61 -4.63
CA GLN A 78 -5.46 -35.05 -4.05
C GLN A 78 -5.74 -34.67 -2.57
N GLY A 79 -6.19 -33.43 -2.34
CA GLY A 79 -6.90 -33.04 -1.13
C GLY A 79 -8.40 -33.34 -1.24
N THR A 80 -8.83 -34.44 -0.63
CA THR A 80 -10.24 -34.72 -0.31
C THR A 80 -10.95 -33.49 0.26
N MET A 81 -12.19 -33.24 -0.16
CA MET A 81 -13.07 -32.28 0.51
C MET A 81 -13.21 -32.69 1.99
N GLN A 82 -12.44 -32.07 2.88
CA GLN A 82 -12.71 -32.11 4.31
C GLN A 82 -13.68 -30.98 4.63
N THR A 83 -14.97 -31.32 4.59
CA THR A 83 -16.09 -30.48 5.01
C THR A 83 -16.15 -30.22 6.53
N ASP A 84 -15.16 -30.69 7.30
CA ASP A 84 -15.16 -30.62 8.77
C ASP A 84 -13.95 -29.85 9.36
N ARG A 85 -13.15 -29.18 8.53
CA ARG A 85 -12.17 -28.22 9.07
C ARG A 85 -12.89 -26.91 9.34
N HIS A 86 -12.98 -26.52 10.61
CA HIS A 86 -13.14 -25.12 10.99
C HIS A 86 -12.22 -24.30 10.09
N ASN A 87 -12.82 -23.47 9.26
CA ASN A 87 -12.10 -22.45 8.52
C ASN A 87 -11.35 -21.63 9.60
N PRO A 88 -10.00 -21.61 9.65
CA PRO A 88 -9.28 -20.85 10.67
C PRO A 88 -9.62 -19.35 10.62
N PHE A 89 -10.20 -18.90 9.51
CA PHE A 89 -10.55 -17.51 9.21
C PHE A 89 -12.02 -17.18 9.53
N ASP A 90 -12.81 -18.19 9.94
CA ASP A 90 -14.12 -18.02 10.59
C ASP A 90 -13.98 -17.92 12.13
N THR A 91 -12.74 -17.82 12.64
CA THR A 91 -12.48 -17.60 14.07
C THR A 91 -11.95 -16.20 14.36
N SER A 92 -12.21 -15.73 15.58
CA SER A 92 -11.87 -14.42 16.15
C SER A 92 -10.36 -14.14 16.30
N THR A 93 -9.49 -14.87 15.60
CA THR A 93 -8.03 -14.90 15.81
C THR A 93 -7.24 -13.97 14.89
N TRP A 94 -7.79 -13.58 13.73
CA TRP A 94 -7.21 -12.51 12.91
C TRP A 94 -7.62 -11.14 13.46
N ILE A 95 -6.74 -10.59 14.28
CA ILE A 95 -6.91 -9.30 14.92
C ILE A 95 -6.54 -8.23 13.89
N ALA A 96 -7.30 -7.13 13.85
CA ALA A 96 -6.93 -5.97 13.05
C ALA A 96 -5.51 -5.50 13.43
N PRO A 97 -4.79 -4.76 12.55
CA PRO A 97 -3.41 -4.37 12.77
C PRO A 97 -3.20 -3.88 14.20
N THR A 98 -2.20 -4.43 14.90
CA THR A 98 -2.02 -4.15 16.33
C THR A 98 -1.58 -2.70 16.51
N MET A 99 -2.57 -1.81 16.69
CA MET A 99 -2.34 -0.39 16.91
C MET A 99 -2.15 -0.10 18.40
N ASN A 100 -1.00 0.48 18.73
CA ASN A 100 -0.76 1.00 20.07
C ASN A 100 -1.51 2.34 20.28
N ILE A 101 -2.81 2.25 20.56
CA ILE A 101 -3.64 3.42 20.87
C ILE A 101 -3.25 3.96 22.25
N PRO A 102 -2.87 5.25 22.37
CA PRO A 102 -2.48 5.81 23.65
C PRO A 102 -3.64 5.81 24.65
N LYS A 103 -3.40 5.26 25.85
CA LYS A 103 -4.34 5.38 26.98
C LYS A 103 -4.17 6.79 27.57
N ASN A 104 -5.27 7.55 27.71
CA ASN A 104 -5.32 8.89 28.31
C ASN A 104 -4.93 10.10 27.41
N VAL A 105 -5.38 10.11 26.15
CA VAL A 105 -5.30 11.32 25.31
C VAL A 105 -6.23 12.40 25.87
N LYS A 106 -5.66 13.55 26.28
CA LYS A 106 -6.42 14.68 26.87
C LYS A 106 -6.98 15.65 25.82
N ASP A 107 -6.33 15.78 24.68
CA ASP A 107 -6.79 16.65 23.60
C ASP A 107 -7.97 15.99 22.85
N PRO A 108 -9.16 16.61 22.81
CA PRO A 108 -10.33 16.05 22.14
C PRO A 108 -10.12 15.77 20.65
N ALA A 109 -9.33 16.60 19.95
CA ALA A 109 -9.07 16.44 18.52
C ALA A 109 -8.15 15.24 18.27
N VAL A 110 -7.12 15.08 19.10
CA VAL A 110 -6.23 13.90 19.05
C VAL A 110 -7.01 12.64 19.41
N ALA A 111 -7.89 12.68 20.42
CA ALA A 111 -8.73 11.54 20.79
C ALA A 111 -9.71 11.17 19.66
N ALA A 112 -10.29 12.15 18.97
CA ALA A 112 -11.15 11.93 17.81
C ALA A 112 -10.39 11.29 16.64
N ALA A 113 -9.17 11.73 16.37
CA ALA A 113 -8.31 11.12 15.35
C ALA A 113 -8.01 9.64 15.66
N TRP A 114 -7.65 9.31 16.90
CA TRP A 114 -7.43 7.91 17.31
C TRP A 114 -8.70 7.07 17.23
N LYS A 115 -9.85 7.63 17.59
CA LYS A 115 -11.15 6.95 17.45
C LYS A 115 -11.49 6.71 15.98
N ARG A 116 -11.18 7.65 15.08
CA ARG A 116 -11.39 7.50 13.63
C ARG A 116 -10.49 6.40 13.08
N LEU A 117 -9.23 6.35 13.52
CA LEU A 117 -8.29 5.31 13.13
C LEU A 117 -8.75 3.91 13.62
N ASP A 118 -9.28 3.82 14.84
CA ASP A 118 -9.88 2.60 15.39
C ASP A 118 -11.14 2.16 14.61
N ASP A 119 -12.00 3.10 14.20
CA ASP A 119 -13.15 2.83 13.34
C ASP A 119 -12.71 2.29 11.97
N ILE A 120 -11.69 2.87 11.35
CA ILE A 120 -11.12 2.36 10.09
C ILE A 120 -10.65 0.92 10.27
N SER A 121 -9.87 0.66 11.32
CA SER A 121 -9.30 -0.65 11.59
C SER A 121 -10.35 -1.74 11.87
N LYS A 122 -11.44 -1.42 12.59
CA LYS A 122 -12.43 -2.41 13.04
C LYS A 122 -13.65 -2.53 12.13
N ASN A 123 -14.00 -1.49 11.37
CA ASN A 123 -15.25 -1.43 10.63
C ASN A 123 -15.07 -1.79 9.14
N ARG A 124 -14.72 -3.05 8.89
CA ARG A 124 -14.45 -3.59 7.55
C ARG A 124 -15.58 -3.39 6.54
N HIS A 125 -16.83 -3.37 6.98
CA HIS A 125 -17.99 -3.17 6.09
C HIS A 125 -18.14 -1.72 5.62
N LYS A 126 -17.58 -0.78 6.37
CA LYS A 126 -17.62 0.65 6.03
C LYS A 126 -16.42 1.06 5.18
N TRP A 127 -15.26 0.49 5.49
CA TRP A 127 -13.98 0.91 4.90
C TRP A 127 -13.46 -0.06 3.84
N GLY A 128 -14.07 -1.24 3.71
CA GLY A 128 -13.75 -2.22 2.70
C GLY A 128 -14.96 -2.95 2.14
N ASN A 129 -14.67 -3.84 1.20
CA ASN A 129 -15.61 -4.72 0.53
C ASN A 129 -15.46 -6.13 1.12
N PHE A 130 -16.00 -6.34 2.32
CA PHE A 130 -15.92 -7.65 2.97
C PHE A 130 -16.51 -8.73 2.05
N SER A 131 -15.69 -9.72 1.71
CA SER A 131 -16.03 -10.85 0.86
C SER A 131 -15.45 -12.14 1.45
N PRO A 132 -16.18 -13.27 1.39
CA PRO A 132 -15.60 -14.59 1.70
C PRO A 132 -14.31 -14.86 0.93
N ARG A 133 -14.20 -14.40 -0.32
CA ARG A 133 -12.99 -14.55 -1.15
C ARG A 133 -11.77 -13.84 -0.55
N ALA A 134 -11.96 -12.71 0.12
CA ALA A 134 -10.87 -12.02 0.81
C ALA A 134 -10.28 -12.88 1.94
N LEU A 135 -11.13 -13.64 2.65
CA LEU A 135 -10.69 -14.57 3.69
C LEU A 135 -9.95 -15.77 3.10
N GLU A 136 -10.44 -16.32 1.99
CA GLU A 136 -9.77 -17.41 1.27
C GLU A 136 -8.39 -16.99 0.75
N LEU A 137 -8.27 -15.77 0.20
CA LEU A 137 -7.00 -15.23 -0.26
C LEU A 137 -6.04 -14.99 0.90
N MET A 138 -6.50 -14.46 2.03
CA MET A 138 -5.66 -14.30 3.22
C MET A 138 -5.18 -15.66 3.76
N ASP A 139 -5.97 -16.72 3.66
CA ASP A 139 -5.54 -18.10 3.98
C ASP A 139 -4.47 -18.58 3.00
N GLU A 140 -4.74 -18.47 1.69
CA GLU A 140 -3.85 -18.93 0.63
C GLU A 140 -2.48 -18.23 0.65
N LEU A 141 -2.48 -16.95 1.04
CA LEU A 141 -1.29 -16.10 1.18
C LEU A 141 -0.64 -16.21 2.57
N THR A 142 -1.07 -17.13 3.42
CA THR A 142 -0.48 -17.38 4.74
C THR A 142 0.04 -18.83 4.82
N PRO A 143 1.24 -19.09 5.36
CA PRO A 143 2.19 -18.13 5.91
C PRO A 143 2.90 -17.32 4.83
N VAL A 144 3.24 -16.07 5.17
CA VAL A 144 4.11 -15.23 4.35
C VAL A 144 5.48 -15.91 4.23
N PRO A 145 5.96 -16.23 3.02
CA PRO A 145 7.24 -16.91 2.85
C PRO A 145 8.39 -16.01 3.31
N SER A 146 9.41 -16.57 3.95
CA SER A 146 10.61 -15.83 4.34
C SER A 146 11.55 -15.66 3.15
N ILE A 147 12.16 -14.49 3.01
CA ILE A 147 13.24 -14.19 2.05
C ILE A 147 14.44 -15.13 2.22
N TYR A 148 14.60 -15.71 3.42
CA TYR A 148 15.67 -16.65 3.73
C TYR A 148 15.31 -18.11 3.42
N ASP A 149 14.02 -18.41 3.22
CA ASP A 149 13.54 -19.76 2.87
C ASP A 149 13.56 -19.98 1.35
N THR A 150 13.62 -18.91 0.55
CA THR A 150 13.80 -18.96 -0.91
C THR A 150 15.28 -18.90 -1.29
N ALA A 151 16.08 -19.82 -0.75
CA ALA A 151 17.42 -20.05 -1.25
C ALA A 151 17.35 -20.77 -2.60
N GLU A 152 17.97 -20.19 -3.63
CA GLU A 152 18.13 -20.69 -5.01
C GLU A 152 17.03 -20.29 -6.02
N HIS A 153 17.17 -19.08 -6.57
CA HIS A 153 16.82 -18.73 -7.97
C HIS A 153 15.37 -18.90 -8.47
N GLY A 154 14.37 -19.09 -7.60
CA GLY A 154 12.96 -19.10 -8.01
C GLY A 154 12.38 -17.69 -8.11
N ASP A 155 11.69 -17.39 -9.21
CA ASP A 155 10.82 -16.20 -9.34
C ASP A 155 9.86 -16.14 -8.14
N CYS A 156 10.13 -15.25 -7.18
CA CYS A 156 9.37 -15.16 -5.93
C CYS A 156 7.93 -14.62 -6.11
N GLY A 157 7.40 -14.49 -7.33
CA GLY A 157 6.26 -13.61 -7.55
C GLY A 157 5.32 -13.90 -8.72
N GLU A 158 5.60 -14.87 -9.59
CA GLU A 158 4.71 -15.15 -10.72
C GLU A 158 3.47 -15.90 -10.21
N GLY A 159 2.34 -15.18 -10.08
CA GLY A 159 1.07 -15.66 -9.51
C GLY A 159 0.73 -15.08 -8.13
N VAL A 160 1.73 -14.87 -7.25
CA VAL A 160 1.50 -14.26 -5.92
C VAL A 160 1.08 -12.79 -6.05
N ILE A 161 1.67 -12.06 -7.00
CA ILE A 161 1.32 -10.65 -7.24
C ILE A 161 -0.15 -10.51 -7.64
N GLU A 162 -0.67 -11.41 -8.50
CA GLU A 162 -2.08 -11.39 -8.92
C GLU A 162 -3.03 -11.66 -7.74
N LEU A 163 -2.66 -12.57 -6.84
CA LEU A 163 -3.44 -12.85 -5.63
C LEU A 163 -3.40 -11.70 -4.62
N LEU A 164 -2.25 -11.03 -4.48
CA LEU A 164 -2.11 -9.84 -3.63
C LEU A 164 -2.93 -8.66 -4.17
N ASP A 165 -2.96 -8.48 -5.49
CA ASP A 165 -3.75 -7.46 -6.18
C ASP A 165 -5.26 -7.76 -6.04
N GLU A 166 -5.67 -9.02 -6.27
CA GLU A 166 -7.05 -9.46 -6.02
C GLU A 166 -7.44 -9.18 -4.56
N LEU A 167 -6.56 -9.50 -3.60
CA LEU A 167 -6.80 -9.27 -2.18
C LEU A 167 -6.96 -7.77 -1.83
N ALA A 168 -6.17 -6.90 -2.47
CA ALA A 168 -6.22 -5.46 -2.25
C ALA A 168 -7.54 -4.84 -2.71
N SER A 169 -8.14 -5.37 -3.79
CA SER A 169 -9.44 -4.91 -4.31
C SER A 169 -10.59 -5.02 -3.29
N PHE A 170 -10.45 -5.93 -2.31
CA PHE A 170 -11.42 -6.08 -1.22
C PHE A 170 -11.26 -5.02 -0.12
N ARG A 171 -10.15 -4.29 -0.08
CA ARG A 171 -9.89 -3.18 0.86
C ARG A 171 -10.14 -3.56 2.32
N ASP A 172 -9.91 -4.81 2.71
CA ASP A 172 -10.03 -5.25 4.10
C ASP A 172 -8.83 -4.71 4.91
N PRO A 173 -9.00 -3.97 6.01
CA PRO A 173 -7.86 -3.44 6.77
C PRO A 173 -6.85 -4.49 7.24
N ARG A 174 -7.25 -5.77 7.35
CA ARG A 174 -6.36 -6.89 7.68
C ARG A 174 -5.46 -7.28 6.51
N SER A 175 -5.95 -7.18 5.28
CA SER A 175 -5.13 -7.49 4.12
C SER A 175 -3.97 -6.51 3.96
N ALA A 176 -4.14 -5.25 4.38
CA ALA A 176 -3.04 -4.28 4.35
C ALA A 176 -1.84 -4.71 5.21
N GLU A 177 -2.08 -5.35 6.36
CA GLU A 177 -1.01 -5.92 7.18
C GLU A 177 -0.35 -7.10 6.49
N LEU A 178 -1.13 -7.97 5.84
CA LEU A 178 -0.58 -9.08 5.06
C LEU A 178 0.29 -8.58 3.89
N LEU A 179 -0.19 -7.60 3.11
CA LEU A 179 0.55 -6.98 2.02
C LEU A 179 1.87 -6.37 2.51
N LEU A 180 1.86 -5.65 3.64
CA LEU A 180 3.07 -5.11 4.25
C LEU A 180 4.04 -6.21 4.70
N ASN A 181 3.53 -7.30 5.27
CA ASN A 181 4.36 -8.43 5.67
C ASN A 181 5.01 -9.11 4.45
N TYR A 182 4.36 -9.17 3.28
CA TYR A 182 4.98 -9.69 2.06
C TYR A 182 6.16 -8.82 1.57
N GLN A 183 6.08 -7.51 1.74
CA GLN A 183 7.22 -6.62 1.47
C GLN A 183 8.36 -6.88 2.45
N ILE A 184 8.02 -6.97 3.74
CA ILE A 184 8.95 -7.09 4.85
C ILE A 184 9.65 -8.46 4.90
N ASP A 185 8.87 -9.54 4.92
CA ASP A 185 9.33 -10.89 5.23
C ASP A 185 9.68 -11.67 3.96
N SER A 186 8.93 -11.51 2.86
CA SER A 186 9.19 -12.22 1.59
C SER A 186 10.13 -11.48 0.65
N GLY A 187 10.37 -10.19 0.90
CA GLY A 187 11.12 -9.35 -0.02
C GLY A 187 10.44 -9.18 -1.39
N ILE A 188 9.12 -9.37 -1.47
CA ILE A 188 8.36 -9.02 -2.67
C ILE A 188 8.15 -7.51 -2.61
N TRP A 189 9.01 -6.79 -3.32
CA TRP A 189 8.96 -5.34 -3.42
C TRP A 189 8.47 -4.92 -4.80
N GLY A 190 7.95 -3.70 -4.87
CA GLY A 190 7.74 -3.01 -6.13
C GLY A 190 6.36 -2.39 -6.24
N ARG A 191 6.22 -1.69 -7.36
CA ARG A 191 5.06 -0.91 -7.73
C ARG A 191 3.71 -1.64 -7.52
N PRO A 192 3.55 -2.94 -7.81
CA PRO A 192 2.24 -3.59 -7.64
C PRO A 192 1.72 -3.60 -6.20
N ILE A 193 2.55 -3.90 -5.20
CA ILE A 193 2.09 -3.94 -3.79
C ILE A 193 1.88 -2.52 -3.24
N ASP A 194 2.72 -1.58 -3.65
CA ASP A 194 2.58 -0.17 -3.29
C ASP A 194 1.29 0.44 -3.86
N GLU A 195 1.00 0.15 -5.14
CA GLU A 195 -0.25 0.55 -5.81
C GLU A 195 -1.46 -0.11 -5.17
N ALA A 196 -1.38 -1.40 -4.85
CA ALA A 196 -2.41 -2.14 -4.13
C ALA A 196 -2.74 -1.50 -2.76
N LEU A 197 -1.72 -1.22 -1.94
CA LEU A 197 -1.87 -0.54 -0.65
C LEU A 197 -2.44 0.89 -0.80
N ALA A 198 -2.07 1.60 -1.87
CA ALA A 198 -2.60 2.92 -2.18
C ALA A 198 -4.08 2.86 -2.64
N GLU A 199 -4.44 1.88 -3.46
CA GLU A 199 -5.80 1.64 -3.95
C GLU A 199 -6.75 1.26 -2.80
N MET A 200 -6.26 0.49 -1.83
CA MET A 200 -6.97 0.24 -0.58
C MET A 200 -7.38 1.54 0.14
N GLY A 201 -6.66 2.64 -0.04
CA GLY A 201 -7.00 3.97 0.46
C GLY A 201 -7.08 4.01 1.99
N PRO A 202 -8.17 4.51 2.61
CA PRO A 202 -8.27 4.60 4.06
C PRO A 202 -8.06 3.27 4.78
N ALA A 203 -8.44 2.13 4.18
CA ALA A 203 -8.32 0.82 4.80
C ALA A 203 -6.88 0.40 5.11
N SER A 204 -5.88 0.89 4.37
CA SER A 204 -4.47 0.57 4.61
C SER A 204 -3.80 1.46 5.66
N ILE A 205 -4.40 2.61 6.00
CA ILE A 205 -3.85 3.58 6.97
C ILE A 205 -3.51 2.97 8.34
N PRO A 206 -4.35 2.12 8.96
CA PRO A 206 -4.01 1.47 10.23
C PRO A 206 -2.69 0.70 10.20
N ALA A 207 -2.48 -0.11 9.15
CA ALA A 207 -1.28 -0.92 9.00
C ALA A 207 -0.05 -0.05 8.72
N LEU A 208 -0.18 0.97 7.85
CA LEU A 208 0.89 1.93 7.57
C LEU A 208 1.27 2.76 8.81
N ILE A 209 0.32 3.18 9.64
CA ILE A 209 0.59 3.92 10.89
C ILE A 209 1.27 3.03 11.94
N ALA A 210 0.92 1.74 11.99
CA ALA A 210 1.59 0.75 12.83
C ALA A 210 3.04 0.54 12.39
N GLY A 211 3.28 0.44 11.07
CA GLY A 211 4.62 0.35 10.47
C GLY A 211 5.45 1.63 10.60
N LEU A 212 4.81 2.81 10.66
CA LEU A 212 5.46 4.10 10.89
C LEU A 212 5.90 4.26 12.37
N ASN A 213 6.88 3.46 12.78
CA ASN A 213 7.46 3.45 14.12
C ASN A 213 8.72 4.34 14.19
N PRO A 214 8.67 5.52 14.84
CA PRO A 214 9.82 6.42 14.92
C PRO A 214 11.01 5.84 15.69
N GLU A 215 10.80 4.86 16.57
CA GLU A 215 11.88 4.18 17.30
C GLU A 215 12.77 3.34 16.36
N ARG A 216 12.27 3.03 15.16
CA ARG A 216 12.95 2.27 14.11
C ARG A 216 13.48 3.16 12.98
N ALA A 217 13.74 4.45 13.26
CA ALA A 217 14.16 5.45 12.27
C ALA A 217 15.35 5.02 11.38
N GLY A 218 16.23 4.16 11.86
CA GLY A 218 17.38 3.61 11.11
C GLY A 218 17.11 2.33 10.32
N GLU A 219 15.88 1.82 10.29
CA GLU A 219 15.53 0.58 9.59
C GLU A 219 15.01 0.84 8.16
N VAL A 220 15.30 -0.09 7.24
CA VAL A 220 14.80 -0.08 5.84
C VAL A 220 13.27 0.00 5.78
N MET A 221 12.60 -0.58 6.77
CA MET A 221 11.16 -0.83 6.78
C MET A 221 10.29 0.42 6.85
N LEU A 222 10.87 1.58 7.16
CA LEU A 222 10.12 2.83 7.24
C LEU A 222 9.83 3.47 5.87
N HIS A 223 10.51 3.07 4.80
CA HIS A 223 10.34 3.74 3.51
C HIS A 223 8.90 3.60 2.98
N VAL A 224 8.30 2.41 3.10
CA VAL A 224 6.94 2.14 2.60
C VAL A 224 5.91 3.06 3.24
N PRO A 225 5.75 3.11 4.58
CA PRO A 225 4.77 4.00 5.18
C PRO A 225 5.10 5.48 4.96
N ILE A 226 6.38 5.87 4.85
CA ILE A 226 6.75 7.26 4.56
C ILE A 226 6.33 7.68 3.14
N ASP A 227 6.46 6.79 2.16
CA ASP A 227 6.13 7.07 0.76
C ASP A 227 4.64 6.96 0.44
N LEU A 228 3.96 5.95 0.99
CA LEU A 228 2.54 5.68 0.68
C LEU A 228 1.57 6.59 1.42
N LEU A 229 1.86 6.96 2.67
CA LEU A 229 0.94 7.79 3.45
C LEU A 229 0.61 9.13 2.77
N PRO A 230 1.57 9.90 2.22
CA PRO A 230 1.27 11.11 1.45
C PRO A 230 0.34 10.86 0.25
N GLN A 231 0.53 9.77 -0.48
CA GLN A 231 -0.26 9.44 -1.67
C GLN A 231 -1.72 9.16 -1.29
N ILE A 232 -1.94 8.33 -0.26
CA ILE A 232 -3.29 8.03 0.23
C ILE A 232 -3.93 9.29 0.82
N VAL A 233 -3.17 10.10 1.56
CA VAL A 233 -3.71 11.34 2.15
C VAL A 233 -4.12 12.32 1.05
N GLU A 234 -3.37 12.46 -0.03
CA GLU A 234 -3.73 13.36 -1.15
C GLU A 234 -5.12 13.01 -1.71
N ALA A 235 -5.43 11.72 -1.88
CA ALA A 235 -6.73 11.27 -2.38
C ALA A 235 -7.85 11.29 -1.32
N TYR A 236 -7.54 10.99 -0.05
CA TYR A 236 -8.55 10.67 0.96
C TYR A 236 -8.55 11.59 2.20
N ARG A 237 -7.86 12.74 2.17
CA ARG A 237 -7.65 13.61 3.36
C ARG A 237 -8.93 13.93 4.14
N SER A 238 -10.03 14.20 3.44
CA SER A 238 -11.33 14.52 4.04
C SER A 238 -11.88 13.37 4.88
N GLU A 239 -11.74 12.14 4.39
CA GLU A 239 -12.24 10.92 5.04
C GLU A 239 -11.41 10.53 6.28
N LEU A 240 -10.13 10.88 6.28
CA LEU A 240 -9.20 10.56 7.37
C LEU A 240 -9.42 11.37 8.65
N GLY A 241 -10.21 12.45 8.63
CA GLY A 241 -10.74 13.08 9.85
C GLY A 241 -9.73 13.34 10.97
N GLY A 242 -8.77 14.25 10.75
CA GLY A 242 -7.79 14.66 11.76
C GLY A 242 -6.65 13.67 12.01
N ILE A 243 -6.71 12.44 11.46
CA ILE A 243 -5.59 11.47 11.53
C ILE A 243 -4.30 12.05 10.96
N VAL A 244 -4.40 12.84 9.88
CA VAL A 244 -3.23 13.42 9.22
C VAL A 244 -2.53 14.40 10.16
N GLU A 245 -3.28 15.35 10.71
CA GLU A 245 -2.74 16.44 11.52
C GLU A 245 -2.31 15.98 12.92
N HIS A 246 -3.04 15.01 13.51
CA HIS A 246 -2.86 14.61 14.90
C HIS A 246 -2.09 13.30 15.10
N ILE A 247 -1.87 12.50 14.05
CA ILE A 247 -1.17 11.21 14.14
C ILE A 247 -0.02 11.11 13.13
N ILE A 248 -0.28 11.26 11.82
CA ILE A 248 0.72 11.04 10.77
C ILE A 248 1.82 12.12 10.82
N ILE A 249 1.44 13.41 10.75
CA ILE A 249 2.40 14.51 10.76
C ILE A 249 3.29 14.50 12.02
N PRO A 250 2.75 14.32 13.25
CA PRO A 250 3.57 14.19 14.45
C PRO A 250 4.60 13.06 14.37
N LYS A 251 4.22 11.87 13.89
CA LYS A 251 5.15 10.74 13.72
C LYS A 251 6.27 11.05 12.72
N LEU A 252 5.92 11.63 11.57
CA LEU A 252 6.91 12.03 10.54
C LEU A 252 7.88 13.09 11.06
N LYS A 253 7.41 14.04 11.88
CA LYS A 253 8.30 15.03 12.52
C LYS A 253 9.33 14.39 13.45
N VAL A 254 8.94 13.34 14.18
CA VAL A 254 9.88 12.59 15.02
C VAL A 254 10.91 11.85 14.17
N ILE A 255 10.51 11.28 13.04
CA ILE A 255 11.43 10.60 12.10
C ILE A 255 12.37 11.61 11.42
N ALA A 256 11.90 12.82 11.11
CA ALA A 256 12.70 13.85 10.46
C ALA A 256 13.70 14.57 11.39
N ALA A 257 13.55 14.42 12.72
CA ALA A 257 14.33 15.14 13.72
C ALA A 257 15.78 14.64 13.96
N PRO A 258 16.11 13.33 13.92
CA PRO A 258 17.42 12.85 14.33
C PRO A 258 18.56 13.32 13.41
N GLU A 259 19.74 13.49 14.00
CA GLU A 259 21.03 13.56 13.32
C GLU A 259 21.76 12.22 13.49
N ASN A 260 21.08 11.11 13.19
CA ASN A 260 21.73 9.81 13.17
C ASN A 260 22.55 9.70 11.87
N PRO A 261 23.87 9.46 11.94
CA PRO A 261 24.74 9.35 10.77
C PRO A 261 24.56 8.05 9.96
N GLU A 262 23.70 7.12 10.39
CA GLU A 262 23.41 5.89 9.65
C GLU A 262 22.67 6.18 8.33
N ASP A 263 23.09 5.50 7.24
CA ASP A 263 22.60 5.75 5.87
C ASP A 263 21.07 5.66 5.74
N TYR A 264 20.44 4.66 6.37
CA TYR A 264 18.99 4.51 6.35
C TYR A 264 18.27 5.57 7.18
N ALA A 265 18.86 6.03 8.28
CA ALA A 265 18.30 7.13 9.06
C ALA A 265 18.33 8.45 8.28
N LEU A 266 19.39 8.70 7.50
CA LEU A 266 19.46 9.84 6.60
C LEU A 266 18.44 9.75 5.46
N SER A 267 18.32 8.58 4.83
CA SER A 267 17.33 8.34 3.77
C SER A 267 15.90 8.57 4.29
N ASN A 268 15.53 7.90 5.39
CA ASN A 268 14.21 8.04 6.01
C ASN A 268 13.92 9.47 6.46
N LYS A 269 14.92 10.22 6.94
CA LYS A 269 14.80 11.64 7.25
C LYS A 269 14.47 12.48 6.01
N LEU A 270 15.16 12.26 4.89
CA LEU A 270 14.90 13.00 3.66
C LEU A 270 13.49 12.70 3.14
N SER A 271 13.10 11.43 3.08
CA SER A 271 11.75 11.02 2.67
C SER A 271 10.68 11.56 3.62
N ALA A 272 10.91 11.56 4.94
CA ALA A 272 9.98 12.12 5.91
C ALA A 272 9.81 13.64 5.73
N ASN A 273 10.88 14.37 5.41
CA ASN A 273 10.80 15.80 5.10
C ASN A 273 10.00 16.05 3.82
N GLU A 274 10.20 15.26 2.76
CA GLU A 274 9.42 15.36 1.53
C GLU A 274 7.93 15.05 1.79
N ALA A 275 7.64 13.99 2.53
CA ALA A 275 6.29 13.64 2.96
C ALA A 275 5.64 14.77 3.76
N LEU A 276 6.36 15.40 4.70
CA LEU A 276 5.86 16.54 5.46
C LEU A 276 5.53 17.75 4.56
N VAL A 277 6.35 18.04 3.56
CA VAL A 277 6.08 19.12 2.59
C VAL A 277 4.79 18.83 1.83
N ARG A 278 4.61 17.61 1.32
CA ARG A 278 3.37 17.20 0.63
C ARG A 278 2.14 17.33 1.52
N LEU A 279 2.22 16.79 2.74
CA LEU A 279 1.12 16.77 3.70
C LEU A 279 0.75 18.15 4.27
N GLN A 280 1.64 19.13 4.21
CA GLN A 280 1.40 20.48 4.71
C GLN A 280 0.90 21.46 3.64
N LYS A 281 0.81 21.05 2.37
CA LYS A 281 0.20 21.89 1.33
C LYS A 281 -1.25 22.22 1.69
N PRO A 282 -1.67 23.50 1.57
CA PRO A 282 -3.04 23.90 1.83
C PRO A 282 -4.00 23.21 0.85
N LYS A 283 -5.22 22.89 1.31
CA LYS A 283 -6.28 22.29 0.49
C LYS A 283 -6.57 23.18 -0.74
N GLY A 284 -6.35 22.66 -1.95
CA GLY A 284 -6.85 23.24 -3.20
C GLY A 284 -5.92 24.24 -3.90
N GLN A 285 -4.69 23.85 -4.22
CA GLN A 285 -3.91 24.44 -5.31
C GLN A 285 -3.65 23.42 -6.38
#